data_AF-A0A1Z9DAT7-F1
#
_entry.id   AF-A0A1Z9DAT7-F1
#
_cell.length_a   1.000
_cell.length_b   1.000
_cell.length_c   1.000
_cell.angle_alpha   90.00
_cell.angle_beta   90.00
_cell.angle_gamma   90.00
#
_symmetry.space_group_name_H-M   'P 1'
#
loop_
_entity.id
_entity.type
_entity.pdbx_description
1 polymer ?
#
loop_
_entity_poly.entity_id
_entity_poly.type
_entity_poly.pdbx_seq_one_letter_code
_entity_poly.pdbx_strand_id
1 'polypeptide(L)'
;MTTDAFPALSLVPKTDVEMKAKDFKTDQEVRWCPGCGDYAILAAVQSFMPEMGLKRENIVFVSGIGCSSRFPYYMNTYGVHSIHGRAPAIATGLATTRPDLSVWVVTGDGDALSIGGNHLIHALRRNVNLKILLFNNRIYGLTKGQYSPTSEQGKVTKSTPQGSLDYAFNPVSVALGAEATFVARAIDSDRKHLTEVLHAAAAHEGSALVEIYQNCNIFNDGAFEPLKENDVREDHLIRLEHGQPIIFGNNHEKCVIRDSDGHLQVVNVEDVDPSDVIIFDSHAKDPGLAFGLSRLYNPRTLTNTPIGIFRDVTHREAYDRMAQQQIADVIESEGRGDLRSLLHGSDTWTIN
;
A
#
# COMPACT_ATOMS: atom_id res chain seq x y z
N MET A 1 1.66 3.61 -28.01
CA MET A 1 1.86 3.38 -26.57
C MET A 1 1.93 1.88 -26.38
N THR A 2 3.05 1.39 -25.87
CA THR A 2 3.36 -0.05 -25.78
C THR A 2 2.35 -0.76 -24.90
N THR A 3 1.92 -1.93 -25.35
CA THR A 3 0.81 -2.72 -24.81
C THR A 3 1.07 -3.37 -23.44
N ASP A 4 2.28 -3.24 -22.85
CA ASP A 4 2.68 -4.03 -21.67
C ASP A 4 3.21 -3.22 -20.46
N ALA A 5 2.87 -1.93 -20.32
CA ALA A 5 3.33 -1.15 -19.16
C ALA A 5 2.75 -1.65 -17.81
N PHE A 6 1.62 -2.36 -17.83
CA PHE A 6 0.92 -2.82 -16.63
C PHE A 6 0.36 -4.23 -16.81
N PRO A 7 1.17 -5.29 -16.64
CA PRO A 7 0.74 -6.68 -16.89
C PRO A 7 -0.43 -7.11 -16.00
N ALA A 8 -0.48 -6.60 -14.77
CA ALA A 8 -1.59 -6.83 -13.84
C ALA A 8 -2.96 -6.34 -14.33
N LEU A 9 -2.97 -5.48 -15.36
CA LEU A 9 -4.16 -4.89 -15.95
C LEU A 9 -4.47 -5.48 -17.34
N SER A 10 -3.88 -6.62 -17.68
CA SER A 10 -4.01 -7.30 -18.98
C SER A 10 -5.45 -7.64 -19.38
N LEU A 11 -6.33 -7.92 -18.41
CA LEU A 11 -7.75 -8.21 -18.65
C LEU A 11 -8.67 -6.99 -18.50
N VAL A 12 -8.13 -5.84 -18.07
CA VAL A 12 -8.92 -4.64 -17.79
C VAL A 12 -9.11 -3.85 -19.09
N PRO A 13 -10.35 -3.58 -19.54
CA PRO A 13 -10.57 -2.91 -20.81
C PRO A 13 -9.99 -1.50 -20.83
N LYS A 14 -9.22 -1.21 -21.88
CA LYS A 14 -8.54 0.07 -22.12
C LYS A 14 -9.51 1.14 -22.67
N THR A 15 -9.08 2.40 -22.60
CA THR A 15 -9.78 3.54 -23.23
C THR A 15 -9.13 3.90 -24.56
N ASP A 16 -9.95 4.25 -25.56
CA ASP A 16 -9.49 4.80 -26.84
C ASP A 16 -9.41 6.35 -26.80
N VAL A 17 -9.85 6.95 -25.69
CA VAL A 17 -9.86 8.40 -25.47
C VAL A 17 -8.75 8.77 -24.49
N GLU A 18 -7.93 9.76 -24.86
CA GLU A 18 -6.93 10.36 -23.96
C GLU A 18 -7.64 10.99 -22.75
N MET A 19 -7.37 10.43 -21.56
CA MET A 19 -7.87 10.99 -20.31
C MET A 19 -6.85 11.93 -19.69
N LYS A 20 -7.32 12.86 -18.85
CA LYS A 20 -6.51 13.80 -18.08
C LYS A 20 -6.89 13.73 -16.62
N ALA A 21 -6.04 14.26 -15.75
CA ALA A 21 -6.27 14.24 -14.30
C ALA A 21 -7.64 14.80 -13.88
N LYS A 22 -8.16 15.80 -14.61
CA LYS A 22 -9.48 16.39 -14.37
C LYS A 22 -10.63 15.40 -14.56
N ASP A 23 -10.48 14.40 -15.42
CA ASP A 23 -11.54 13.45 -15.73
C ASP A 23 -11.75 12.45 -14.58
N PHE A 24 -10.75 12.32 -13.70
CA PHE A 24 -10.78 11.52 -12.47
C PHE A 24 -11.20 12.32 -11.23
N LYS A 25 -11.51 13.62 -11.37
CA LYS A 25 -12.01 14.47 -10.28
C LYS A 25 -13.53 14.50 -10.26
N THR A 26 -14.11 14.43 -9.07
CA THR A 26 -15.55 14.66 -8.85
C THR A 26 -15.84 16.15 -8.66
N ASP A 27 -17.12 16.52 -8.72
CA ASP A 27 -17.63 17.84 -8.31
C ASP A 27 -17.78 17.99 -6.79
N GLN A 28 -17.58 16.91 -6.02
CA GLN A 28 -17.69 16.91 -4.57
C GLN A 28 -16.60 17.75 -3.90
N GLU A 29 -17.01 18.55 -2.91
CA GLU A 29 -16.09 19.30 -2.07
C GLU A 29 -15.27 18.35 -1.18
N VAL A 30 -13.95 18.50 -1.21
CA VAL A 30 -13.04 17.73 -0.36
C VAL A 30 -13.13 18.25 1.07
N ARG A 31 -13.53 17.37 2.00
CA ARG A 31 -13.85 17.70 3.41
C ARG A 31 -12.71 17.39 4.38
N TRP A 32 -11.48 17.35 3.90
CA TRP A 32 -10.30 17.21 4.77
C TRP A 32 -9.89 18.57 5.34
N CYS A 33 -9.10 18.55 6.40
CA CYS A 33 -8.57 19.77 7.02
C CYS A 33 -7.63 20.48 6.03
N PRO A 34 -7.68 21.82 5.89
CA PRO A 34 -6.73 22.55 5.04
C PRO A 34 -5.30 22.23 5.45
N GLY A 35 -4.45 21.76 4.52
CA GLY A 35 -3.08 21.32 4.80
C GLY A 35 -2.93 19.84 5.18
N CYS A 36 -4.00 19.04 5.17
CA CYS A 36 -3.92 17.59 5.32
C CYS A 36 -3.13 16.94 4.18
N GLY A 37 -2.24 15.99 4.50
CA GLY A 37 -1.48 15.21 3.52
C GLY A 37 -2.34 14.44 2.51
N ASP A 38 -3.59 14.09 2.88
CA ASP A 38 -4.55 13.41 2.00
C ASP A 38 -4.77 14.15 0.66
N TYR A 39 -4.68 15.50 0.65
CA TYR A 39 -4.79 16.30 -0.57
C TYR A 39 -3.67 16.01 -1.56
N ALA A 40 -2.43 15.87 -1.07
CA ALA A 40 -1.28 15.59 -1.91
C ALA A 40 -1.38 14.19 -2.53
N ILE A 41 -1.79 13.20 -1.72
CA ILE A 41 -1.99 11.83 -2.18
C ILE A 41 -3.12 11.76 -3.22
N LEU A 42 -4.26 12.40 -2.96
CA LEU A 42 -5.37 12.47 -3.91
C LEU A 42 -4.93 13.08 -5.25
N ALA A 43 -4.21 14.21 -5.20
CA ALA A 43 -3.72 14.86 -6.41
C ALA A 43 -2.73 14.00 -7.20
N ALA A 44 -1.83 13.28 -6.51
CA ALA A 44 -0.88 12.34 -7.12
C ALA A 44 -1.63 11.20 -7.82
N VAL A 45 -2.55 10.53 -7.12
CA VAL A 45 -3.36 9.43 -7.68
C VAL A 45 -4.19 9.90 -8.87
N GLN A 46 -4.92 11.02 -8.76
CA GLN A 46 -5.70 11.57 -9.87
C GLN A 46 -4.84 11.92 -11.09
N SER A 47 -3.59 12.33 -10.89
CA SER A 47 -2.66 12.62 -11.99
C SER A 47 -2.10 11.36 -12.64
N PHE A 48 -1.93 10.30 -11.85
CA PHE A 48 -1.43 9.01 -12.31
C PHE A 48 -2.50 8.17 -13.04
N MET A 49 -3.78 8.25 -12.63
CA MET A 49 -4.84 7.41 -13.22
C MET A 49 -4.91 7.43 -14.77
N PRO A 50 -4.76 8.58 -15.47
CA PRO A 50 -4.71 8.61 -16.93
C PRO A 50 -3.61 7.73 -17.55
N GLU A 51 -2.48 7.58 -16.88
CA GLU A 51 -1.31 6.87 -17.40
C GLU A 51 -1.55 5.35 -17.54
N MET A 52 -2.51 4.80 -16.79
CA MET A 52 -2.91 3.39 -16.90
C MET A 52 -3.68 3.08 -18.20
N GLY A 53 -4.19 4.11 -18.89
CA GLY A 53 -4.95 3.95 -20.15
C GLY A 53 -6.24 3.15 -19.99
N LEU A 54 -6.88 3.19 -18.81
CA LEU A 54 -8.12 2.45 -18.52
C LEU A 54 -9.36 3.33 -18.68
N LYS A 55 -10.51 2.72 -18.94
CA LYS A 55 -11.80 3.40 -18.76
C LYS A 55 -12.09 3.63 -17.28
N ARG A 56 -12.71 4.75 -16.93
CA ARG A 56 -13.00 5.13 -15.53
C ARG A 56 -13.94 4.13 -14.85
N GLU A 57 -14.88 3.59 -15.60
CA GLU A 57 -15.81 2.54 -15.17
C GLU A 57 -15.13 1.19 -14.88
N ASN A 58 -13.87 1.00 -15.28
CA ASN A 58 -13.11 -0.21 -15.01
C ASN A 58 -12.11 -0.05 -13.85
N ILE A 59 -12.11 1.11 -13.18
CA ILE A 59 -11.32 1.37 -11.97
C ILE A 59 -12.28 1.45 -10.79
N VAL A 60 -11.97 0.74 -9.70
CA VAL A 60 -12.78 0.75 -8.49
C VAL A 60 -11.94 1.06 -7.26
N PHE A 61 -12.31 2.10 -6.53
CA PHE A 61 -11.73 2.41 -5.23
C PHE A 61 -12.62 1.89 -4.09
N VAL A 62 -12.09 0.98 -3.28
CA VAL A 62 -12.76 0.45 -2.08
C VAL A 62 -12.07 1.02 -0.85
N SER A 63 -12.82 1.58 0.10
CA SER A 63 -12.26 2.15 1.33
C SER A 63 -12.98 1.67 2.58
N GLY A 64 -12.30 1.79 3.72
CA GLY A 64 -12.83 1.44 5.05
C GLY A 64 -13.56 2.63 5.69
N ILE A 65 -13.23 2.96 6.93
CA ILE A 65 -13.73 4.16 7.63
C ILE A 65 -12.55 4.96 8.22
N GLY A 66 -12.54 6.27 7.96
CA GLY A 66 -11.49 7.20 8.40
C GLY A 66 -11.41 8.44 7.50
N CYS A 67 -10.50 9.38 7.81
CA CYS A 67 -10.25 10.54 6.94
C CYS A 67 -9.80 10.05 5.56
N SER A 68 -8.80 9.17 5.52
CA SER A 68 -8.32 8.50 4.30
C SER A 68 -9.45 7.81 3.54
N SER A 69 -10.41 7.19 4.24
CA SER A 69 -11.45 6.39 3.60
C SER A 69 -12.55 7.21 2.91
N ARG A 70 -12.51 8.54 2.99
CA ARG A 70 -13.35 9.40 2.14
C ARG A 70 -12.88 9.43 0.68
N PHE A 71 -11.71 8.87 0.37
CA PHE A 71 -11.08 8.90 -0.94
C PHE A 71 -12.00 8.55 -2.12
N PRO A 72 -12.84 7.49 -2.08
CA PRO A 72 -13.69 7.14 -3.22
C PRO A 72 -14.70 8.22 -3.59
N TYR A 73 -15.10 9.10 -2.65
CA TYR A 73 -15.99 10.23 -2.97
C TYR A 73 -15.34 11.28 -3.85
N TYR A 74 -14.01 11.27 -3.97
CA TYR A 74 -13.21 12.26 -4.70
C TYR A 74 -12.62 11.71 -6.00
N MET A 75 -12.96 10.46 -6.34
CA MET A 75 -12.56 9.79 -7.57
C MET A 75 -13.76 9.61 -8.49
N ASN A 76 -13.68 10.13 -9.71
CA ASN A 76 -14.74 9.98 -10.71
C ASN A 76 -14.65 8.61 -11.41
N THR A 77 -14.76 7.55 -10.63
CA THR A 77 -14.73 6.12 -11.02
C THR A 77 -15.83 5.39 -10.26
N TYR A 78 -15.92 4.05 -10.36
CA TYR A 78 -16.69 3.31 -9.36
C TYR A 78 -15.99 3.39 -8.00
N GLY A 79 -16.78 3.40 -6.92
CA GLY A 79 -16.26 3.51 -5.57
C GLY A 79 -17.17 2.82 -4.55
N VAL A 80 -16.56 2.22 -3.52
CA VAL A 80 -17.24 1.59 -2.39
C VAL A 80 -16.66 2.14 -1.10
N HIS A 81 -17.41 2.97 -0.39
CA HIS A 81 -17.11 3.34 0.99
C HIS A 81 -17.75 2.30 1.91
N SER A 82 -16.94 1.39 2.42
CA SER A 82 -17.41 0.20 3.11
C SER A 82 -17.57 0.43 4.62
N ILE A 83 -17.27 -0.60 5.43
CA ILE A 83 -17.30 -0.52 6.89
C ILE A 83 -15.88 -0.69 7.45
N HIS A 84 -15.68 -0.23 8.68
CA HIS A 84 -14.34 -0.07 9.27
C HIS A 84 -13.54 -1.39 9.25
N GLY A 85 -12.36 -1.34 8.63
CA GLY A 85 -11.44 -2.46 8.49
C GLY A 85 -11.89 -3.58 7.57
N ARG A 86 -12.92 -3.40 6.74
CA ARG A 86 -13.42 -4.45 5.83
C ARG A 86 -13.10 -4.20 4.35
N ALA A 87 -12.44 -3.10 4.03
CA ALA A 87 -12.09 -2.77 2.65
C ALA A 87 -11.28 -3.88 1.95
N PRO A 88 -10.22 -4.49 2.56
CA PRO A 88 -9.50 -5.59 1.91
C PRO A 88 -10.38 -6.82 1.65
N ALA A 89 -11.32 -7.12 2.55
CA ALA A 89 -12.23 -8.26 2.40
C ALA A 89 -13.22 -8.06 1.25
N ILE A 90 -13.83 -6.87 1.18
CA ILE A 90 -14.78 -6.52 0.12
C ILE A 90 -14.06 -6.43 -1.24
N ALA A 91 -12.89 -5.80 -1.27
CA ALA A 91 -12.06 -5.71 -2.47
C ALA A 91 -11.61 -7.09 -2.97
N THR A 92 -11.31 -8.02 -2.06
CA THR A 92 -10.99 -9.42 -2.43
C THR A 92 -12.14 -10.07 -3.19
N GLY A 93 -13.38 -9.94 -2.69
CA GLY A 93 -14.56 -10.48 -3.38
C GLY A 93 -14.75 -9.87 -4.77
N LEU A 94 -14.56 -8.56 -4.90
CA LEU A 94 -14.65 -7.86 -6.18
C LEU A 94 -13.58 -8.33 -7.17
N ALA A 95 -12.30 -8.27 -6.79
CA ALA A 95 -11.19 -8.67 -7.68
C ALA A 95 -11.29 -10.13 -8.11
N THR A 96 -11.70 -11.03 -7.21
CA THR A 96 -11.85 -12.46 -7.51
C THR A 96 -12.99 -12.73 -8.51
N THR A 97 -14.04 -11.92 -8.50
CA THR A 97 -15.24 -12.14 -9.36
C THR A 97 -15.23 -11.31 -10.63
N ARG A 98 -14.43 -10.24 -10.69
CA ARG A 98 -14.35 -9.30 -11.81
C ARG A 98 -12.88 -9.03 -12.19
N PRO A 99 -12.22 -9.98 -12.86
CA PRO A 99 -10.82 -9.84 -13.28
C PRO A 99 -10.62 -8.73 -14.34
N ASP A 100 -11.71 -8.21 -14.89
CA ASP A 100 -11.77 -7.09 -15.83
C ASP A 100 -11.78 -5.70 -15.15
N LEU A 101 -11.54 -5.63 -13.83
CA LEU A 101 -11.46 -4.39 -13.07
C LEU A 101 -10.07 -4.16 -12.45
N SER A 102 -9.63 -2.90 -12.41
CA SER A 102 -8.51 -2.44 -11.60
C SER A 102 -8.99 -2.04 -10.21
N VAL A 103 -8.68 -2.85 -9.19
CA VAL A 103 -9.19 -2.68 -7.83
C VAL A 103 -8.14 -2.07 -6.90
N TRP A 104 -8.47 -0.89 -6.36
CA TRP A 104 -7.64 -0.13 -5.45
C TRP A 104 -8.29 -0.06 -4.07
N VAL A 105 -7.52 -0.30 -3.02
CA VAL A 105 -7.96 -0.17 -1.62
C VAL A 105 -7.33 1.06 -1.02
N VAL A 106 -8.12 1.94 -0.42
CA VAL A 106 -7.62 3.09 0.35
C VAL A 106 -8.00 2.94 1.80
N THR A 107 -7.02 2.98 2.68
CA THR A 107 -7.20 2.70 4.10
C THR A 107 -6.28 3.59 4.96
N GLY A 108 -6.67 3.82 6.20
CA GLY A 108 -5.80 4.45 7.20
C GLY A 108 -5.01 3.38 7.96
N ASP A 109 -3.91 3.78 8.58
CA ASP A 109 -3.16 2.95 9.54
C ASP A 109 -4.07 2.21 10.54
N GLY A 110 -4.97 2.90 11.21
CA GLY A 110 -5.88 2.29 12.17
C GLY A 110 -6.97 1.41 11.53
N ASP A 111 -7.47 1.77 10.36
CA ASP A 111 -8.47 0.98 9.63
C ASP A 111 -7.88 -0.38 9.19
N ALA A 112 -6.63 -0.38 8.69
CA ALA A 112 -5.97 -1.57 8.18
C ALA A 112 -5.20 -2.39 9.21
N LEU A 113 -4.58 -1.76 10.22
CA LEU A 113 -3.65 -2.43 11.14
C LEU A 113 -4.24 -2.67 12.54
N SER A 114 -5.40 -2.09 12.85
CA SER A 114 -6.17 -2.42 14.04
C SER A 114 -7.30 -3.39 13.66
N ILE A 115 -8.53 -2.88 13.52
CA ILE A 115 -9.72 -3.67 13.24
C ILE A 115 -9.67 -4.44 11.91
N GLY A 116 -8.90 -3.95 10.93
CA GLY A 116 -8.72 -4.58 9.62
C GLY A 116 -7.54 -5.55 9.52
N GLY A 117 -6.73 -5.70 10.58
CA GLY A 117 -5.44 -6.40 10.51
C GLY A 117 -5.52 -7.79 9.90
N ASN A 118 -6.48 -8.59 10.36
CA ASN A 118 -6.65 -9.96 9.86
C ASN A 118 -7.06 -10.03 8.38
N HIS A 119 -7.84 -9.05 7.90
CA HIS A 119 -8.24 -9.00 6.50
C HIS A 119 -7.09 -8.54 5.60
N LEU A 120 -6.30 -7.57 6.06
CA LEU A 120 -5.11 -7.11 5.37
C LEU A 120 -4.12 -8.27 5.17
N ILE A 121 -3.70 -8.93 6.26
CA ILE A 121 -2.69 -10.00 6.17
C ILE A 121 -3.17 -11.15 5.28
N HIS A 122 -4.47 -11.48 5.27
CA HIS A 122 -4.98 -12.54 4.41
C HIS A 122 -5.17 -12.11 2.95
N ALA A 123 -5.40 -10.83 2.66
CA ALA A 123 -5.36 -10.33 1.29
C ALA A 123 -3.93 -10.44 0.72
N LEU A 124 -2.94 -9.95 1.48
CA LEU A 124 -1.51 -10.04 1.13
C LEU A 124 -1.06 -11.50 1.00
N ARG A 125 -1.32 -12.33 2.01
CA ARG A 125 -0.94 -13.75 2.03
C ARG A 125 -1.58 -14.52 0.89
N ARG A 126 -2.79 -14.21 0.44
CA ARG A 126 -3.40 -14.88 -0.73
C ARG A 126 -2.76 -14.42 -2.04
N ASN A 127 -2.17 -13.23 -2.06
CA ASN A 127 -1.73 -12.54 -3.26
C ASN A 127 -2.90 -12.18 -4.20
N VAL A 128 -3.97 -11.61 -3.66
CA VAL A 128 -5.09 -11.13 -4.49
C VAL A 128 -4.65 -9.89 -5.27
N ASN A 129 -4.98 -9.75 -6.56
CA ASN A 129 -4.59 -8.61 -7.38
C ASN A 129 -5.27 -7.30 -6.93
N LEU A 130 -4.73 -6.69 -5.88
CA LEU A 130 -5.24 -5.50 -5.20
C LEU A 130 -4.11 -4.50 -5.00
N LYS A 131 -4.40 -3.20 -5.19
CA LYS A 131 -3.45 -2.12 -4.92
C LYS A 131 -3.87 -1.39 -3.65
N ILE A 132 -3.16 -1.60 -2.56
CA ILE A 132 -3.53 -1.15 -1.22
C ILE A 132 -2.69 0.08 -0.85
N LEU A 133 -3.33 1.24 -0.81
CA LEU A 133 -2.73 2.50 -0.36
C LEU A 133 -3.09 2.72 1.11
N LEU A 134 -2.09 2.56 1.99
CA LEU A 134 -2.23 2.74 3.43
C LEU A 134 -1.70 4.12 3.82
N PHE A 135 -2.62 5.02 4.20
CA PHE A 135 -2.27 6.37 4.62
C PHE A 135 -1.91 6.31 6.11
N ASN A 136 -0.62 6.41 6.40
CA ASN A 136 -0.10 6.35 7.75
C ASN A 136 0.14 7.76 8.28
N ASN A 137 -0.77 8.23 9.13
CA ASN A 137 -0.62 9.49 9.86
C ASN A 137 -0.37 9.29 11.35
N ARG A 138 -0.20 8.04 11.77
CA ARG A 138 0.02 7.60 13.15
C ARG A 138 -1.08 8.04 14.10
N ILE A 139 -2.31 8.24 13.64
CA ILE A 139 -3.40 8.69 14.50
C ILE A 139 -4.81 8.43 13.96
N TYR A 140 -5.78 8.14 14.82
CA TYR A 140 -7.17 8.14 14.41
C TYR A 140 -7.71 9.57 14.25
N GLY A 141 -7.50 10.17 13.07
CA GLY A 141 -7.90 11.55 12.78
C GLY A 141 -9.41 11.78 12.85
N LEU A 142 -10.21 10.94 12.18
CA LEU A 142 -11.66 11.16 12.05
C LEU A 142 -12.39 11.09 13.40
N THR A 143 -11.93 10.23 14.32
CA THR A 143 -12.48 10.07 15.67
C THR A 143 -11.89 11.03 16.69
N LYS A 144 -11.16 12.06 16.22
CA LYS A 144 -10.63 13.20 16.98
C LYS A 144 -9.36 12.95 17.80
N GLY A 145 -8.46 12.11 17.29
CA GLY A 145 -7.06 12.08 17.72
C GLY A 145 -6.74 11.07 18.83
N GLN A 146 -7.16 9.82 18.68
CA GLN A 146 -6.68 8.68 19.50
C GLN A 146 -5.44 8.07 18.85
N TYR A 147 -4.52 7.53 19.64
CA TYR A 147 -3.35 6.81 19.11
C TYR A 147 -3.79 5.62 18.22
N SER A 148 -3.02 5.35 17.16
CA SER A 148 -3.21 4.25 16.23
C SER A 148 -2.15 3.16 16.45
N PRO A 149 -2.23 2.00 15.77
CA PRO A 149 -1.20 0.96 15.85
C PRO A 149 0.17 1.37 15.32
N THR A 150 0.30 2.52 14.65
CA THR A 150 1.59 3.06 14.17
C THR A 150 2.06 4.28 14.98
N SER A 151 1.31 4.72 16.01
CA SER A 151 1.76 5.73 16.95
C SER A 151 2.95 5.25 17.76
N GLU A 152 3.93 6.12 17.95
CA GLU A 152 5.09 5.83 18.78
C GLU A 152 4.71 5.57 20.25
N GLN A 153 5.45 4.67 20.90
CA GLN A 153 5.28 4.44 22.34
C GLN A 153 5.48 5.75 23.11
N GLY A 154 4.65 6.00 24.11
CA GLY A 154 4.62 7.24 24.87
C GLY A 154 3.81 8.37 24.21
N LYS A 155 3.19 8.15 23.04
CA LYS A 155 2.34 9.16 22.40
C LYS A 155 1.20 9.58 23.33
N VAL A 156 1.21 10.84 23.75
CA VAL A 156 0.11 11.45 24.51
C VAL A 156 -1.01 11.82 23.54
N THR A 157 -2.18 11.24 23.76
CA THR A 157 -3.39 11.54 22.99
C THR A 157 -4.59 11.66 23.92
N LYS A 158 -5.79 11.97 23.41
CA LYS A 158 -6.98 12.10 24.25
C LYS A 158 -7.34 10.82 25.01
N SER A 159 -7.14 9.65 24.40
CA SER A 159 -7.40 8.35 25.03
C SER A 159 -6.17 7.78 25.77
N THR A 160 -4.99 8.36 25.57
CA THR A 160 -3.73 7.99 26.26
C THR A 160 -3.09 9.23 26.89
N PRO A 161 -3.73 9.84 27.91
CA PRO A 161 -3.23 11.10 28.50
C PRO A 161 -1.87 10.96 29.19
N GLN A 162 -1.46 9.74 29.56
CA GLN A 162 -0.15 9.43 30.15
C GLN A 162 0.84 8.84 29.14
N GLY A 163 0.52 8.90 27.84
CA GLY A 163 1.30 8.26 26.78
C GLY A 163 0.82 6.83 26.48
N SER A 164 0.94 6.41 25.22
CA SER A 164 0.64 5.04 24.81
C SER A 164 1.69 4.06 25.36
N LEU A 165 1.25 2.90 25.83
CA LEU A 165 2.16 1.81 26.23
C LEU A 165 2.51 0.89 25.06
N ASP A 166 1.72 0.94 23.99
CA ASP A 166 1.81 0.03 22.86
C ASP A 166 3.10 0.22 22.07
N TYR A 167 3.58 -0.89 21.51
CA TYR A 167 4.65 -0.90 20.53
C TYR A 167 4.06 -0.71 19.14
N ALA A 168 4.59 0.27 18.40
CA ALA A 168 4.15 0.56 17.04
C ALA A 168 4.42 -0.62 16.11
N PHE A 169 3.44 -0.99 15.29
CA PHE A 169 3.69 -1.80 14.12
C PHE A 169 4.55 -1.04 13.13
N ASN A 170 5.41 -1.78 12.44
CA ASN A 170 5.99 -1.35 11.18
C ASN A 170 5.15 -1.96 10.05
N PRO A 171 4.39 -1.15 9.28
CA PRO A 171 3.51 -1.68 8.24
C PRO A 171 4.25 -2.47 7.15
N VAL A 172 5.48 -2.07 6.81
CA VAL A 172 6.34 -2.80 5.88
C VAL A 172 6.71 -4.18 6.46
N SER A 173 7.12 -4.26 7.73
CA SER A 173 7.42 -5.55 8.37
C SER A 173 6.18 -6.44 8.50
N VAL A 174 5.01 -5.87 8.79
CA VAL A 174 3.74 -6.62 8.84
C VAL A 174 3.43 -7.23 7.47
N ALA A 175 3.59 -6.46 6.40
CA ALA A 175 3.33 -6.93 5.05
C ALA A 175 4.31 -8.01 4.58
N LEU A 176 5.61 -7.80 4.84
CA LEU A 176 6.64 -8.79 4.54
C LEU A 176 6.43 -10.08 5.34
N GLY A 177 6.10 -9.98 6.63
CA GLY A 177 5.76 -11.14 7.46
C GLY A 177 4.45 -11.82 7.07
N ALA A 178 3.58 -11.14 6.33
CA ALA A 178 2.39 -11.72 5.71
C ALA A 178 2.65 -12.32 4.31
N GLU A 179 3.91 -12.40 3.88
CA GLU A 179 4.34 -12.92 2.58
C GLU A 179 3.81 -12.11 1.38
N ALA A 180 3.67 -10.78 1.55
CA ALA A 180 3.32 -9.89 0.44
C ALA A 180 4.37 -9.97 -0.69
N THR A 181 3.91 -9.96 -1.93
CA THR A 181 4.76 -10.01 -3.13
C THR A 181 5.19 -8.62 -3.60
N PHE A 182 4.48 -7.56 -3.18
CA PHE A 182 4.91 -6.18 -3.37
C PHE A 182 4.71 -5.35 -2.10
N VAL A 183 5.77 -4.66 -1.68
CA VAL A 183 5.75 -3.76 -0.52
C VAL A 183 6.58 -2.52 -0.81
N ALA A 184 5.98 -1.35 -0.64
CA ALA A 184 6.66 -0.07 -0.81
C ALA A 184 6.29 0.93 0.29
N ARG A 185 7.15 1.94 0.46
CA ARG A 185 6.89 3.11 1.30
C ARG A 185 7.17 4.39 0.52
N ALA A 186 6.26 5.35 0.62
CA ALA A 186 6.37 6.68 0.03
C ALA A 186 6.01 7.78 1.05
N ILE A 187 6.25 9.03 0.67
CA ILE A 187 5.95 10.22 1.47
C ILE A 187 5.01 11.10 0.66
N ASP A 188 3.93 11.59 1.27
CA ASP A 188 2.91 12.42 0.60
C ASP A 188 3.48 13.66 -0.13
N SER A 189 4.54 14.27 0.43
CA SER A 189 5.19 15.45 -0.12
C SER A 189 6.21 15.17 -1.23
N ASP A 190 6.71 13.93 -1.37
CA ASP A 190 7.61 13.54 -2.46
C ASP A 190 6.79 12.98 -3.63
N ARG A 191 6.14 13.90 -4.37
CA ARG A 191 5.20 13.54 -5.43
C ARG A 191 5.85 12.72 -6.54
N LYS A 192 7.11 13.00 -6.89
CA LYS A 192 7.82 12.27 -7.95
C LYS A 192 7.97 10.80 -7.55
N HIS A 193 8.51 10.57 -6.34
CA HIS A 193 8.67 9.23 -5.79
C HIS A 193 7.33 8.51 -5.64
N LEU A 194 6.32 9.17 -5.07
CA LEU A 194 4.99 8.57 -4.92
C LEU A 194 4.42 8.12 -6.27
N THR A 195 4.56 8.92 -7.33
CA THR A 195 4.14 8.51 -8.67
C THR A 195 4.91 7.28 -9.16
N GLU A 196 6.24 7.24 -9.02
CA GLU A 196 7.06 6.07 -9.40
C GLU A 196 6.60 4.78 -8.67
N VAL A 197 6.32 4.87 -7.37
CA VAL A 197 5.78 3.76 -6.58
C VAL A 197 4.38 3.35 -7.06
N LEU A 198 3.51 4.30 -7.42
CA LEU A 198 2.18 4.01 -7.97
C LEU A 198 2.26 3.26 -9.30
N HIS A 199 3.20 3.64 -10.18
CA HIS A 199 3.45 2.90 -11.42
C HIS A 199 3.85 1.45 -11.15
N ALA A 200 4.83 1.24 -10.28
CA ALA A 200 5.30 -0.10 -9.95
C ALA A 200 4.19 -0.94 -9.29
N ALA A 201 3.44 -0.36 -8.35
CA ALA A 201 2.31 -1.04 -7.72
C ALA A 201 1.23 -1.43 -8.76
N ALA A 202 0.87 -0.53 -9.67
CA ALA A 202 -0.11 -0.80 -10.72
C ALA A 202 0.36 -1.90 -11.70
N ALA A 203 1.68 -1.99 -11.94
CA ALA A 203 2.26 -3.01 -12.82
C ALA A 203 2.32 -4.39 -12.15
N HIS A 204 2.55 -4.43 -10.84
CA HIS A 204 2.73 -5.68 -10.08
C HIS A 204 1.52 -6.62 -10.16
N GLU A 205 1.71 -7.88 -10.53
CA GLU A 205 0.65 -8.90 -10.54
C GLU A 205 0.44 -9.51 -9.15
N GLY A 206 -0.58 -9.01 -8.44
CA GLY A 206 -0.86 -9.46 -7.08
C GLY A 206 -1.14 -8.32 -6.11
N SER A 207 -1.01 -8.63 -4.83
CA SER A 207 -1.23 -7.69 -3.74
C SER A 207 -0.03 -6.76 -3.58
N ALA A 208 -0.27 -5.46 -3.81
CA ALA A 208 0.72 -4.40 -3.60
C ALA A 208 0.32 -3.54 -2.40
N LEU A 209 1.12 -3.57 -1.33
CA LEU A 209 0.97 -2.61 -0.22
C LEU A 209 1.91 -1.41 -0.44
N VAL A 210 1.33 -0.21 -0.44
CA VAL A 210 2.06 1.04 -0.42
C VAL A 210 1.72 1.78 0.87
N GLU A 211 2.66 1.82 1.81
CA GLU A 211 2.59 2.71 2.97
C GLU A 211 2.92 4.14 2.52
N ILE A 212 2.06 5.10 2.82
CA ILE A 212 2.29 6.50 2.50
C ILE A 212 2.31 7.28 3.81
N TYR A 213 3.45 7.85 4.15
CA TYR A 213 3.55 8.79 5.27
C TYR A 213 2.78 10.06 4.94
N GLN A 214 1.76 10.32 5.76
CA GLN A 214 0.72 11.30 5.53
C GLN A 214 0.62 12.22 6.74
N ASN A 215 0.76 13.53 6.57
CA ASN A 215 0.69 14.45 7.71
C ASN A 215 -0.76 14.75 8.13
N CYS A 216 -1.09 14.56 9.42
CA CYS A 216 -2.37 14.95 10.01
C CYS A 216 -2.20 16.22 10.85
N ASN A 217 -2.32 17.38 10.21
CA ASN A 217 -2.00 18.67 10.82
C ASN A 217 -2.86 19.09 12.03
N ILE A 218 -4.05 18.53 12.22
CA ILE A 218 -4.90 18.88 13.38
C ILE A 218 -4.56 18.05 14.64
N PHE A 219 -4.13 16.80 14.48
CA PHE A 219 -3.96 15.88 15.62
C PHE A 219 -2.55 15.30 15.77
N ASN A 220 -1.76 15.27 14.71
CA ASN A 220 -0.41 14.73 14.72
C ASN A 220 0.49 15.45 13.70
N ASP A 221 0.55 16.78 13.84
CA ASP A 221 1.32 17.62 12.94
C ASP A 221 2.83 17.35 13.07
N GLY A 222 3.55 17.43 11.95
CA GLY A 222 4.99 17.20 11.91
C GLY A 222 5.42 15.76 12.21
N ALA A 223 4.51 14.79 12.18
CA ALA A 223 4.80 13.38 12.53
C ALA A 223 5.93 12.75 11.69
N PHE A 224 6.21 13.32 10.52
CA PHE A 224 7.25 12.88 9.59
C PHE A 224 8.17 14.03 9.15
N GLU A 225 8.23 15.13 9.91
CA GLU A 225 8.95 16.35 9.52
C GLU A 225 10.45 16.14 9.21
N PRO A 226 11.21 15.33 9.98
CA PRO A 226 12.62 15.04 9.66
C PRO A 226 12.84 14.41 8.28
N LEU A 227 11.80 13.84 7.67
CA LEU A 227 11.88 13.21 6.34
C LEU A 227 11.53 14.20 5.21
N LYS A 228 11.19 15.44 5.55
CA LYS A 228 10.73 16.49 4.62
C LYS A 228 11.67 17.69 4.59
N GLU A 229 12.28 18.02 5.72
CA GLU A 229 13.22 19.14 5.86
C GLU A 229 14.50 18.93 5.06
N ASN A 230 14.77 19.80 4.08
CA ASN A 230 15.87 19.62 3.12
C ASN A 230 17.25 19.43 3.77
N ASP A 231 17.51 20.07 4.91
CA ASP A 231 18.84 20.06 5.55
C ASP A 231 19.16 18.72 6.22
N VAL A 232 18.15 18.00 6.70
CA VAL A 232 18.31 16.73 7.43
C VAL A 232 17.75 15.52 6.69
N ARG A 233 16.95 15.73 5.64
CA ARG A 233 16.22 14.68 4.93
C ARG A 233 17.15 13.60 4.38
N GLU A 234 18.21 13.97 3.67
CA GLU A 234 19.10 12.98 3.03
C GLU A 234 19.91 12.18 4.05
N ASP A 235 20.07 12.71 5.28
CA ASP A 235 20.70 11.99 6.39
C ASP A 235 19.77 11.00 7.11
N HIS A 236 18.45 11.18 6.96
CA HIS A 236 17.44 10.32 7.58
C HIS A 236 16.86 9.30 6.59
N LEU A 237 16.77 9.64 5.31
CA LEU A 237 16.17 8.80 4.29
C LEU A 237 17.19 7.84 3.65
N ILE A 238 16.78 6.59 3.53
CA ILE A 238 17.47 5.58 2.73
C ILE A 238 16.58 5.30 1.51
N ARG A 239 16.95 5.83 0.34
CA ARG A 239 16.20 5.55 -0.90
C ARG A 239 16.65 4.19 -1.44
N LEU A 240 15.73 3.24 -1.48
CA LEU A 240 16.00 1.89 -1.98
C LEU A 240 15.83 1.84 -3.49
N GLU A 241 16.92 1.59 -4.21
CA GLU A 241 16.97 1.46 -5.66
C GLU A 241 17.51 0.09 -6.06
N HIS A 242 16.75 -0.66 -6.87
CA HIS A 242 17.14 -2.01 -7.29
C HIS A 242 18.47 -2.00 -8.06
N GLY A 243 19.37 -2.91 -7.69
CA GLY A 243 20.68 -3.08 -8.29
C GLY A 243 21.71 -2.03 -7.87
N GLN A 244 21.36 -1.08 -7.00
CA GLN A 244 22.28 -0.07 -6.50
C GLN A 244 22.81 -0.41 -5.10
N PRO A 245 24.05 -0.01 -4.77
CA PRO A 245 24.54 -0.06 -3.40
C PRO A 245 23.71 0.88 -2.51
N ILE A 246 23.42 0.46 -1.28
CA ILE A 246 22.66 1.27 -0.33
C ILE A 246 23.59 2.28 0.34
N ILE A 247 23.76 3.44 -0.32
CA ILE A 247 24.57 4.58 0.13
C ILE A 247 23.68 5.82 0.19
N PHE A 248 23.76 6.58 1.29
CA PHE A 248 22.92 7.74 1.56
C PHE A 248 23.65 8.75 2.48
N GLY A 249 22.96 9.81 2.88
CA GLY A 249 23.55 10.95 3.58
C GLY A 249 23.78 12.13 2.64
N ASN A 250 23.83 13.33 3.21
CA ASN A 250 24.01 14.58 2.46
C ASN A 250 25.27 14.58 1.57
N ASN A 251 26.32 13.84 1.94
CA ASN A 251 27.58 13.71 1.20
C ASN A 251 27.84 12.26 0.75
N HIS A 252 26.82 11.40 0.72
CA HIS A 252 26.96 9.96 0.45
C HIS A 252 27.93 9.26 1.41
N GLU A 253 27.97 9.70 2.67
CA GLU A 253 28.93 9.25 3.66
C GLU A 253 28.46 8.02 4.45
N LYS A 254 27.19 7.62 4.36
CA LYS A 254 26.62 6.47 5.09
C LYS A 254 26.27 5.34 4.14
N CYS A 255 26.42 4.10 4.60
CA CYS A 255 25.99 2.92 3.87
C CYS A 255 25.37 1.87 4.78
N VAL A 256 24.69 0.89 4.17
CA VAL A 256 24.17 -0.29 4.88
C VAL A 256 25.03 -1.50 4.58
N ILE A 257 25.54 -2.14 5.63
CA ILE A 257 26.30 -3.40 5.56
C ILE A 257 25.58 -4.50 6.34
N ARG A 258 26.07 -5.74 6.18
CA ARG A 258 25.69 -6.86 7.04
C ARG A 258 26.84 -7.16 8.00
N ASP A 259 26.57 -7.17 9.30
CA ASP A 259 27.57 -7.49 10.31
C ASP A 259 27.86 -9.02 10.39
N SER A 260 28.81 -9.40 11.25
CA SER A 260 29.20 -10.79 11.45
C SER A 260 28.10 -11.69 12.00
N ASP A 261 27.09 -11.11 12.67
CA ASP A 261 25.94 -11.83 13.22
C ASP A 261 24.77 -11.89 12.22
N GLY A 262 24.93 -11.26 11.04
CA GLY A 262 23.95 -11.25 9.96
C GLY A 262 22.92 -10.11 10.07
N HIS A 263 23.08 -9.20 11.03
CA HIS A 263 22.21 -8.03 11.17
C HIS A 263 22.61 -6.92 10.20
N LEU A 264 21.61 -6.11 9.81
CA LEU A 264 21.87 -4.93 9.00
C LEU A 264 22.23 -3.76 9.91
N GLN A 265 23.26 -3.01 9.53
CA GLN A 265 23.69 -1.83 10.27
C GLN A 265 24.06 -0.68 9.32
N VAL A 266 23.88 0.54 9.80
CA VAL A 266 24.33 1.76 9.13
C VAL A 266 25.69 2.15 9.68
N VAL A 267 26.66 2.34 8.78
CA VAL A 267 28.05 2.72 9.10
C VAL A 267 28.52 3.79 8.12
N ASN A 268 29.67 4.43 8.39
CA ASN A 268 30.26 5.33 7.40
C ASN A 268 30.93 4.53 6.29
N VAL A 269 30.86 5.05 5.06
CA VAL A 269 31.50 4.42 3.89
C VAL A 269 33.01 4.30 4.05
N GLU A 270 33.66 5.25 4.75
CA GLU A 270 35.11 5.22 4.98
C GLU A 270 35.59 4.14 5.96
N ASP A 271 34.67 3.58 6.74
CA ASP A 271 34.98 2.58 7.78
C ASP A 271 34.92 1.13 7.27
N VAL A 272 34.54 0.92 6.00
CA VAL A 272 34.28 -0.43 5.43
C VAL A 272 34.88 -0.62 4.04
N ASP A 273 35.07 -1.88 3.63
CA ASP A 273 35.43 -2.17 2.25
C ASP A 273 34.19 -1.94 1.34
N PRO A 274 34.33 -1.32 0.16
CA PRO A 274 33.21 -1.13 -0.77
C PRO A 274 32.45 -2.42 -1.12
N SER A 275 33.10 -3.59 -1.03
CA SER A 275 32.46 -4.90 -1.26
C SER A 275 31.55 -5.37 -0.12
N ASP A 276 31.63 -4.77 1.07
CA ASP A 276 30.74 -5.05 2.21
C ASP A 276 29.40 -4.30 2.11
N VAL A 277 29.33 -3.27 1.26
CA VAL A 277 28.11 -2.47 1.04
C VAL A 277 27.06 -3.31 0.33
N ILE A 278 25.87 -3.37 0.93
CA ILE A 278 24.78 -4.15 0.36
C ILE A 278 24.30 -3.54 -0.95
N ILE A 279 24.25 -4.37 -1.99
CA ILE A 279 23.52 -4.08 -3.23
C ILE A 279 22.07 -4.49 -3.01
N PHE A 280 21.15 -3.54 -3.16
CA PHE A 280 19.74 -3.79 -2.90
C PHE A 280 19.08 -4.55 -4.06
N ASP A 281 18.37 -5.64 -3.73
CA ASP A 281 17.58 -6.40 -4.69
C ASP A 281 16.12 -6.49 -4.24
N SER A 282 15.25 -5.65 -4.81
CA SER A 282 13.80 -5.71 -4.60
C SER A 282 13.14 -6.98 -5.15
N HIS A 283 13.80 -7.70 -6.06
CA HIS A 283 13.30 -8.91 -6.70
C HIS A 283 13.80 -10.19 -6.00
N ALA A 284 14.55 -10.05 -4.90
CA ALA A 284 15.06 -11.17 -4.11
C ALA A 284 13.93 -12.13 -3.71
N LYS A 285 14.11 -13.42 -3.97
CA LYS A 285 13.11 -14.45 -3.68
C LYS A 285 12.76 -14.49 -2.19
N ASP A 286 13.78 -14.46 -1.33
CA ASP A 286 13.66 -14.42 0.12
C ASP A 286 13.40 -12.97 0.62
N PRO A 287 12.41 -12.74 1.51
CA PRO A 287 12.11 -11.41 2.02
C PRO A 287 13.07 -10.91 3.12
N GLY A 288 14.09 -11.69 3.52
CA GLY A 288 14.94 -11.40 4.67
C GLY A 288 15.70 -10.08 4.58
N LEU A 289 16.25 -9.74 3.41
CA LEU A 289 16.89 -8.43 3.21
C LEU A 289 15.89 -7.29 3.36
N ALA A 290 14.75 -7.38 2.66
CA ALA A 290 13.68 -6.39 2.75
C ALA A 290 13.17 -6.23 4.20
N PHE A 291 13.06 -7.34 4.93
CA PHE A 291 12.62 -7.36 6.32
C PHE A 291 13.65 -6.67 7.21
N GLY A 292 14.94 -7.01 7.07
CA GLY A 292 16.03 -6.34 7.79
C GLY A 292 16.07 -4.84 7.54
N LEU A 293 15.96 -4.42 6.27
CA LEU A 293 15.92 -3.01 5.89
C LEU A 293 14.75 -2.29 6.53
N SER A 294 13.57 -2.90 6.54
CA SER A 294 12.39 -2.32 7.18
C SER A 294 12.62 -1.99 8.66
N ARG A 295 13.54 -2.70 9.34
CA ARG A 295 13.83 -2.57 10.77
C ARG A 295 14.95 -1.59 11.11
N LEU A 296 15.62 -0.99 10.12
CA LEU A 296 16.70 -0.02 10.36
C LEU A 296 16.22 1.30 10.97
N TYR A 297 14.97 1.69 10.69
CA TYR A 297 14.46 2.99 11.11
C TYR A 297 14.22 3.06 12.62
N ASN A 298 14.48 4.24 13.19
CA ASN A 298 14.06 4.54 14.56
C ASN A 298 12.65 5.18 14.53
N PRO A 299 11.64 4.59 15.19
CA PRO A 299 10.27 5.11 15.12
C PRO A 299 10.05 6.47 15.80
N ARG A 300 10.95 6.89 16.70
CA ARG A 300 10.87 8.18 17.40
C ARG A 300 11.60 9.30 16.65
N THR A 301 12.81 9.04 16.16
CA THR A 301 13.65 10.05 15.49
C THR A 301 13.52 10.02 13.97
N LEU A 302 12.99 8.93 13.40
CA LEU A 302 12.91 8.65 11.97
C LEU A 302 14.28 8.57 11.27
N THR A 303 15.37 8.48 12.03
CA THR A 303 16.70 8.22 11.47
C THR A 303 16.73 6.85 10.79
N ASN A 304 17.46 6.75 9.68
CA ASN A 304 17.62 5.52 8.88
C ASN A 304 16.29 4.97 8.35
N THR A 305 15.38 5.83 7.92
CA THR A 305 14.08 5.45 7.36
C THR A 305 14.23 5.05 5.90
N PRO A 306 14.04 3.76 5.53
CA PRO A 306 14.04 3.38 4.13
C PRO A 306 12.69 3.69 3.48
N ILE A 307 12.75 4.16 2.24
CA ILE A 307 11.61 4.42 1.36
C ILE A 307 11.88 3.83 -0.02
N GLY A 308 10.83 3.66 -0.83
CA GLY A 308 10.87 2.98 -2.12
C GLY A 308 10.30 1.57 -2.04
N ILE A 309 10.63 0.77 -3.05
CA ILE A 309 10.07 -0.57 -3.24
C ILE A 309 10.98 -1.54 -2.49
N PHE A 310 10.50 -2.04 -1.34
CA PHE A 310 11.22 -3.03 -0.54
C PHE A 310 11.21 -4.41 -1.20
N ARG A 311 10.12 -4.72 -1.89
CA ARG A 311 9.88 -6.02 -2.51
C ARG A 311 8.96 -5.87 -3.69
N ASP A 312 9.28 -6.55 -4.78
CA ASP A 312 8.45 -6.73 -5.97
C ASP A 312 8.83 -8.07 -6.60
N VAL A 313 8.01 -9.12 -6.40
CA VAL A 313 8.30 -10.45 -6.92
C VAL A 313 7.13 -11.03 -7.69
N THR A 314 7.39 -11.59 -8.86
CA THR A 314 6.35 -12.09 -9.80
C THR A 314 6.29 -13.62 -9.87
N HIS A 315 7.12 -14.34 -9.12
CA HIS A 315 7.16 -15.81 -9.15
C HIS A 315 5.94 -16.48 -8.50
N ARG A 316 5.01 -15.69 -7.95
CA ARG A 316 3.82 -16.16 -7.27
C ARG A 316 2.60 -15.63 -8.00
N GLU A 317 1.80 -16.55 -8.52
CA GLU A 317 0.57 -16.20 -9.23
C GLU A 317 -0.44 -15.49 -8.31
N ALA A 318 -1.25 -14.62 -8.89
CA ALA A 318 -2.31 -13.92 -8.18
C ALA A 318 -3.50 -14.85 -7.91
N TYR A 319 -4.08 -14.77 -6.71
CA TYR A 319 -5.16 -15.66 -6.26
C TYR A 319 -6.38 -15.65 -7.19
N ASP A 320 -6.77 -14.46 -7.65
CA ASP A 320 -7.91 -14.29 -8.55
C ASP A 320 -7.68 -14.98 -9.89
N ARG A 321 -6.45 -15.01 -10.42
CA ARG A 321 -6.11 -15.73 -11.65
C ARG A 321 -6.24 -17.24 -11.48
N MET A 322 -5.67 -17.77 -10.40
CA MET A 322 -5.79 -19.19 -10.05
C MET A 322 -7.26 -19.60 -9.87
N ALA A 323 -8.06 -18.76 -9.19
CA ALA A 323 -9.48 -19.01 -8.98
C ALA A 323 -10.29 -18.99 -10.29
N GLN A 324 -10.00 -18.05 -11.19
CA GLN A 324 -10.64 -17.98 -12.50
C GLN A 324 -10.27 -19.17 -13.39
N GLN A 325 -9.01 -19.60 -13.38
CA GLN A 325 -8.59 -20.79 -14.10
C GLN A 325 -9.32 -22.04 -13.58
N GLN A 326 -9.40 -22.21 -12.26
CA GLN A 326 -10.13 -23.32 -11.66
C GLN A 326 -11.61 -23.33 -12.07
N ILE A 327 -12.26 -22.16 -12.12
CA ILE A 327 -13.65 -22.04 -12.57
C ILE A 327 -13.77 -22.41 -14.05
N ALA A 328 -12.85 -21.96 -14.90
CA ALA A 328 -12.84 -22.28 -16.32
C ALA A 328 -12.71 -23.80 -16.56
N ASP A 329 -11.79 -24.44 -15.86
CA ASP A 329 -11.56 -25.90 -15.95
C ASP A 329 -12.80 -26.70 -15.54
N VAL A 330 -13.49 -26.27 -14.48
CA VAL A 330 -14.75 -26.90 -14.03
C VAL A 330 -15.87 -26.68 -15.05
N ILE A 331 -16.00 -25.48 -15.63
CA ILE A 331 -17.02 -25.22 -16.65
C ILE A 331 -16.77 -26.06 -17.91
N GLU A 332 -15.51 -26.25 -18.31
CA GLU A 332 -15.15 -27.07 -19.46
C GLU A 332 -15.46 -28.56 -19.23
N SER A 333 -15.21 -29.06 -18.02
CA SER A 333 -15.35 -30.49 -17.69
C SER A 333 -16.76 -30.90 -17.21
N GLU A 334 -17.41 -30.08 -16.39
CA GLU A 334 -18.69 -30.38 -15.74
C GLU A 334 -19.86 -29.53 -16.28
N GLY A 335 -19.56 -28.53 -17.11
CA GLY A 335 -20.53 -27.56 -17.60
C GLY A 335 -20.76 -26.40 -16.63
N ARG A 336 -21.52 -25.40 -17.08
CA ARG A 336 -21.81 -24.21 -16.26
C ARG A 336 -22.83 -24.54 -15.17
N GLY A 337 -22.48 -24.30 -13.91
CA GLY A 337 -23.39 -24.46 -12.79
C GLY A 337 -24.61 -23.53 -12.87
N ASP A 338 -25.73 -24.00 -12.31
CA ASP A 338 -26.97 -23.23 -12.17
C ASP A 338 -27.21 -22.84 -10.71
N LEU A 339 -27.22 -21.53 -10.44
CA LEU A 339 -27.44 -20.98 -9.10
C LEU A 339 -28.80 -21.40 -8.53
N ARG A 340 -29.83 -21.50 -9.38
CA ARG A 340 -31.17 -21.86 -8.92
C ARG A 340 -31.20 -23.31 -8.42
N SER A 341 -30.59 -24.22 -9.17
CA SER A 341 -30.41 -25.62 -8.76
C SER A 341 -29.60 -25.73 -7.46
N LEU A 342 -28.53 -24.93 -7.30
CA LEU A 342 -27.75 -24.89 -6.05
C LEU A 342 -28.58 -24.42 -4.84
N LEU A 343 -29.34 -23.34 -5.00
CA LEU A 343 -30.17 -22.77 -3.91
C LEU A 343 -31.37 -23.66 -3.57
N HIS A 344 -31.96 -24.33 -4.55
CA HIS A 344 -33.04 -25.29 -4.33
C HIS A 344 -32.53 -26.60 -3.70
N GLY A 345 -31.25 -26.94 -3.89
CA GLY A 345 -30.64 -28.16 -3.37
C GLY A 345 -31.43 -29.43 -3.71
N SER A 346 -31.11 -30.53 -3.03
CA SER A 346 -31.96 -31.72 -2.99
C SER A 346 -33.01 -31.69 -1.88
N ASP A 347 -32.82 -30.83 -0.87
CA ASP A 347 -33.57 -30.83 0.39
C ASP A 347 -34.30 -29.49 0.62
N THR A 348 -35.30 -29.18 -0.22
CA THR A 348 -36.21 -28.05 0.02
C THR A 348 -37.55 -28.48 0.58
N TRP A 349 -38.11 -27.63 1.44
CA TRP A 349 -39.43 -27.82 2.07
C TRP A 349 -40.28 -26.59 1.77
N THR A 350 -41.52 -26.78 1.32
CA THR A 350 -42.50 -25.70 1.19
C THR A 350 -43.21 -25.52 2.52
N ILE A 351 -43.07 -24.34 3.14
CA ILE A 351 -43.86 -23.95 4.31
C ILE A 351 -45.18 -23.38 3.78
N ASN A 352 -46.28 -24.09 4.00
CA ASN A 352 -47.64 -23.69 3.62
C ASN A 352 -48.32 -22.86 4.70
#